data_AF-A0A973PH13-F1
#
_entry.id   AF-A0A973PH13-F1
#
_cell.length_a   1.000
_cell.length_b   1.000
_cell.length_c   1.000
_cell.angle_alpha   90.00
_cell.angle_beta   90.00
_cell.angle_gamma   90.00
#
_symmetry.space_group_name_H-M   'P 1'
#
loop_
_entity.id
_entity.type
_entity.pdbx_description
1 polymer ?
#
loop_
_entity_poly.entity_id
_entity_poly.type
_entity_poly.pdbx_seq_one_letter_code
_entity_poly.pdbx_strand_id
1 'polypeptide(L)'
;MNIGEIARRAGVSRSTVSYALSGKRAVSEATRRRILQVVDDVGYRPNASARALAEGRTRTIGLVIPPAGRRLSPIQLGFVADVVAAAARHELDVVLSPSGGEHDRSFERMVGGRRVDGVILMEVRLRDDRAARLR
;
A
#
# COMPACT_ATOMS: atom_id res chain seq x y z
N MET A 1 -18.95 1.84 7.41
CA MET A 1 -18.83 3.09 8.20
C MET A 1 -17.65 3.92 7.69
N ASN A 2 -17.69 5.25 7.72
CA ASN A 2 -16.62 6.14 7.22
C ASN A 2 -16.15 7.14 8.29
N ILE A 3 -15.06 7.88 8.02
CA ILE A 3 -14.49 8.89 8.94
C ILE A 3 -15.50 9.96 9.35
N GLY A 4 -16.43 10.35 8.48
CA GLY A 4 -17.47 11.32 8.82
C GLY A 4 -18.46 10.79 9.85
N GLU A 5 -18.82 9.52 9.74
CA GLU A 5 -19.69 8.85 10.71
C GLU A 5 -19.05 8.80 12.10
N ILE A 6 -17.75 8.46 12.14
CA ILE A 6 -16.95 8.39 13.37
C ILE A 6 -16.83 9.76 14.01
N ALA A 7 -16.56 10.80 13.21
CA ALA A 7 -16.46 12.17 13.68
C ALA A 7 -17.76 12.64 14.34
N ARG A 8 -18.90 12.33 13.72
CA ARG A 8 -20.23 12.66 14.26
C ARG A 8 -20.51 11.94 15.58
N ARG A 9 -20.20 10.64 15.68
CA ARG A 9 -20.39 9.85 16.91
C ARG A 9 -19.45 10.27 18.04
N ALA A 10 -18.22 10.64 17.71
CA ALA A 10 -17.22 11.09 18.68
C ALA A 10 -17.35 12.57 19.07
N GLY A 11 -18.23 13.33 18.40
CA GLY A 11 -18.47 14.76 18.67
C GLY A 11 -17.28 15.65 18.27
N VAL A 12 -16.58 15.32 17.19
CA VAL A 12 -15.39 16.05 16.72
C VAL A 12 -15.42 16.28 15.21
N SER A 13 -14.47 17.07 14.70
CA SER A 13 -14.31 17.26 13.25
C SER A 13 -13.70 16.03 12.56
N ARG A 14 -13.93 15.87 11.25
CA ARG A 14 -13.25 14.85 10.42
C ARG A 14 -11.73 14.97 10.51
N SER A 15 -11.21 16.19 10.52
CA SER A 15 -9.78 16.47 10.66
C SER A 15 -9.22 15.98 12.00
N THR A 16 -9.98 16.15 13.08
CA THR A 16 -9.61 15.64 14.42
C THR A 16 -9.53 14.12 14.45
N VAL A 17 -10.49 13.42 13.82
CA VAL A 17 -10.42 11.96 13.65
C VAL A 17 -9.20 11.56 12.82
N SER A 18 -8.95 12.25 11.71
CA SER A 18 -7.78 11.99 10.87
C SER A 18 -6.46 12.17 11.64
N TYR A 19 -6.33 13.22 12.46
CA TYR A 19 -5.14 13.41 13.30
C TYR A 19 -5.01 12.36 14.40
N ALA A 20 -6.11 11.99 15.07
CA ALA A 20 -6.11 10.97 16.11
C ALA A 20 -5.71 9.58 15.56
N LEU A 21 -6.14 9.26 14.33
CA LEU A 21 -5.79 8.00 13.67
C LEU A 21 -4.40 8.01 13.03
N SER A 22 -3.94 9.16 12.51
CA SER A 22 -2.66 9.25 11.82
C SER A 22 -1.47 9.59 12.71
N GLY A 23 -1.70 10.14 13.90
CA GLY A 23 -0.65 10.61 14.81
C GLY A 23 0.08 11.87 14.35
N LYS A 24 -0.27 12.44 13.18
CA LYS A 24 0.41 13.61 12.57
C LYS A 24 0.30 14.91 13.38
N ARG A 25 -0.68 15.02 14.27
CA ARG A 25 -0.88 16.19 15.13
C ARG A 25 -1.37 15.74 16.50
N ALA A 26 -0.86 16.37 17.54
CA ALA A 26 -1.29 16.11 18.91
C ALA A 26 -2.79 16.41 19.05
N VAL A 27 -3.52 15.43 19.59
CA VAL A 27 -4.92 15.54 20.02
C VAL A 27 -4.94 15.16 21.49
N SER A 28 -5.83 15.76 22.29
CA SER A 28 -5.88 15.44 23.72
C SER A 28 -6.18 13.94 23.93
N GLU A 29 -5.57 13.34 24.95
CA GLU A 29 -5.77 11.92 25.27
C GLU A 29 -7.24 11.57 25.55
N ALA A 30 -8.02 12.52 26.09
CA ALA A 30 -9.45 12.36 26.28
C ALA A 30 -10.19 12.25 24.95
N THR A 31 -9.88 13.14 23.98
CA THR A 31 -10.48 13.10 22.65
C THR A 31 -10.02 11.87 21.87
N ARG A 32 -8.74 11.50 21.96
CA ARG A 32 -8.19 10.31 21.31
C ARG A 32 -8.88 9.04 21.78
N ARG A 33 -9.04 8.85 23.10
CA ARG A 33 -9.78 7.72 23.67
C ARG A 33 -11.21 7.63 23.16
N ARG A 34 -11.95 8.75 23.14
CA ARG A 34 -13.34 8.78 22.64
C ARG A 34 -13.42 8.35 21.17
N ILE A 35 -12.48 8.80 20.33
CA ILE A 35 -12.42 8.44 18.92
C ILE A 35 -12.11 6.94 18.76
N LEU A 36 -11.10 6.43 19.48
CA LEU A 36 -10.72 5.01 19.43
C LEU A 36 -11.85 4.09 19.89
N GLN A 37 -12.58 4.48 20.93
CA GLN A 37 -13.73 3.73 21.43
C GLN A 37 -14.84 3.63 20.38
N VAL A 38 -15.18 4.74 19.71
CA VAL A 38 -16.13 4.73 18.58
C VAL A 38 -15.62 3.87 17.42
N VAL A 39 -14.32 3.88 17.15
CA VAL A 39 -13.68 3.07 16.09
C VAL A 39 -13.79 1.58 16.39
N ASP A 40 -13.56 1.19 17.64
CA ASP A 40 -13.65 -0.21 18.10
C ASP A 40 -15.11 -0.70 18.11
N ASP A 41 -16.03 0.10 18.66
CA ASP A 41 -17.47 -0.23 18.75
C ASP A 41 -18.10 -0.53 17.38
N VAL A 42 -17.55 0.06 16.32
CA VAL A 42 -18.11 -0.02 14.96
C VAL A 42 -17.25 -0.87 14.03
N GLY A 43 -16.17 -1.46 14.55
CA GLY A 43 -15.22 -2.27 13.78
C GLY A 43 -14.58 -1.51 12.63
N TYR A 44 -14.42 -0.18 12.75
CA TYR A 44 -13.80 0.60 11.68
C TYR A 44 -12.31 0.28 11.59
N ARG A 45 -11.91 -0.39 10.50
CA ARG A 45 -10.50 -0.51 10.14
C ARG A 45 -10.16 0.57 9.11
N PRO A 46 -9.15 1.42 9.36
CA PRO A 46 -8.63 2.31 8.33
C PRO A 46 -8.30 1.47 7.10
N ASN A 47 -8.80 1.88 5.93
CA ASN A 47 -8.41 1.21 4.69
C ASN A 47 -6.91 1.42 4.46
N ALA A 48 -6.29 0.53 3.67
CA ALA A 48 -4.85 0.58 3.41
C ALA A 48 -4.39 1.98 2.94
N SER A 49 -5.22 2.69 2.15
CA SER A 49 -4.96 4.06 1.72
C SER A 49 -4.90 5.08 2.86
N ALA A 50 -5.77 4.98 3.86
CA ALA A 50 -5.78 5.86 5.03
C ALA A 50 -4.57 5.60 5.95
N ARG A 51 -4.19 4.33 6.13
CA ARG A 51 -2.95 3.95 6.83
C ARG A 51 -1.72 4.47 6.09
N ALA A 52 -1.69 4.31 4.77
CA ALA A 52 -0.59 4.80 3.94
C ALA A 52 -0.43 6.32 3.99
N LEU A 53 -1.56 7.03 3.98
CA LEU A 53 -1.57 8.49 4.12
C LEU A 53 -1.07 8.93 5.51
N ALA A 54 -1.37 8.17 6.55
CA ALA A 54 -0.90 8.45 7.91
C ALA A 54 0.62 8.21 8.05
N GLU A 55 1.09 7.04 7.64
CA GLU A 55 2.49 6.60 7.81
C GLU A 55 3.43 7.18 6.75
N GLY A 56 2.88 7.74 5.66
CA GLY A 56 3.67 8.20 4.51
C GLY A 56 4.28 7.06 3.69
N ARG A 57 3.87 5.81 3.97
CA ARG A 57 4.34 4.58 3.33
C ARG A 57 3.17 3.63 3.11
N THR A 58 3.08 2.99 1.95
CA THR A 58 1.98 2.05 1.67
C THR A 58 2.12 0.70 2.36
N ARG A 59 3.33 0.37 2.84
CA ARG A 59 3.73 -0.97 3.26
C ARG A 59 3.50 -1.99 2.16
N THR A 60 3.72 -1.59 0.92
CA THR A 60 3.49 -2.43 -0.25
C THR A 60 4.69 -2.35 -1.17
N ILE A 61 5.17 -3.49 -1.66
CA ILE A 61 6.18 -3.55 -2.71
C ILE A 61 5.56 -4.04 -4.03
N GLY A 62 6.02 -3.47 -5.14
CA GLY A 62 5.66 -3.95 -6.46
C GLY A 62 6.60 -5.05 -6.92
N LEU A 63 6.09 -6.12 -7.49
CA LEU A 63 6.89 -7.14 -8.18
C LEU A 63 6.51 -7.15 -9.65
N VAL A 64 7.45 -6.73 -10.50
CA VAL A 64 7.26 -6.72 -11.95
C VAL A 64 7.69 -8.07 -12.50
N ILE A 65 6.70 -8.86 -12.94
CA ILE A 65 6.88 -10.20 -13.47
C ILE A 65 6.97 -10.17 -15.01
N PRO A 66 7.54 -11.19 -15.66
CA PRO A 66 7.56 -11.33 -17.12
C PRO A 66 6.16 -11.22 -17.77
N PRO A 67 6.06 -10.94 -19.08
CA PRO A 67 4.79 -10.63 -19.74
C PRO A 67 3.69 -11.67 -19.50
N ALA A 68 2.48 -11.18 -19.19
CA ALA A 68 1.30 -12.02 -19.05
C ALA A 68 1.00 -12.73 -20.37
N GLY A 69 1.03 -14.06 -20.37
CA GLY A 69 0.82 -14.89 -21.56
C GLY A 69 1.90 -15.94 -21.79
N ARG A 70 3.06 -15.81 -21.14
CA ARG A 70 4.02 -16.91 -20.97
C ARG A 70 3.79 -17.57 -19.61
N ARG A 71 3.83 -18.91 -19.57
CA ARG A 71 3.86 -19.62 -18.29
C ARG A 71 5.14 -19.22 -17.57
N LEU A 72 5.02 -18.80 -16.32
CA LEU A 72 6.18 -18.62 -15.46
C LEU A 72 6.88 -19.97 -15.31
N SER A 73 8.20 -19.99 -15.47
CA SER A 73 9.01 -21.16 -15.20
C SER A 73 8.97 -21.52 -13.71
N PRO A 74 9.27 -22.76 -13.32
CA PRO A 74 9.36 -23.14 -11.91
C PRO A 74 10.33 -22.24 -11.11
N ILE A 75 11.44 -21.82 -11.73
CA ILE A 75 12.42 -20.92 -11.10
C ILE A 75 11.78 -19.54 -10.85
N GLN A 76 11.05 -19.00 -11.83
CA GLN A 76 10.36 -17.71 -11.68
C GLN A 76 9.26 -17.78 -10.61
N LEU A 77 8.51 -18.87 -10.55
CA LEU A 77 7.50 -19.09 -9.50
C LEU A 77 8.14 -19.22 -8.12
N GLY A 78 9.26 -19.93 -8.01
CA GLY A 78 10.04 -20.01 -6.77
C GLY A 78 10.50 -18.63 -6.31
N PHE A 79 11.03 -17.82 -7.22
CA PHE A 79 11.42 -16.45 -6.91
C PHE A 79 10.24 -15.58 -6.42
N VAL A 80 9.08 -15.67 -7.07
CA VAL A 80 7.86 -14.97 -6.61
C VAL A 80 7.46 -15.43 -5.21
N ALA A 81 7.48 -16.74 -4.95
CA ALA A 81 7.15 -17.29 -3.64
C ALA A 81 8.11 -16.80 -2.55
N ASP A 82 9.42 -16.77 -2.83
CA ASP A 82 10.43 -16.29 -1.90
C ASP A 82 10.29 -14.79 -1.60
N VAL A 83 9.97 -13.98 -2.61
CA VAL A 83 9.68 -12.55 -2.43
C VAL A 83 8.45 -12.37 -1.55
N VAL A 84 7.36 -13.11 -1.78
CA VAL A 84 6.14 -13.02 -0.96
C VAL A 84 6.42 -13.48 0.48
N ALA A 85 7.15 -14.56 0.67
CA ALA A 85 7.53 -15.05 2.00
C ALA A 85 8.40 -14.04 2.76
N ALA A 86 9.36 -13.40 2.08
CA ALA A 86 10.16 -12.33 2.66
C ALA A 86 9.32 -11.11 3.02
N ALA A 87 8.44 -10.65 2.13
CA ALA A 87 7.55 -9.52 2.36
C ALA A 87 6.64 -9.75 3.58
N ALA A 88 6.07 -10.95 3.71
CA ALA A 88 5.22 -11.31 4.84
C ALA A 88 5.93 -11.20 6.19
N ARG A 89 7.21 -11.61 6.27
CA ARG A 89 8.04 -11.45 7.50
C ARG A 89 8.27 -9.99 7.89
N HIS A 90 8.15 -9.07 6.94
CA HIS A 90 8.28 -7.63 7.16
C HIS A 90 6.93 -6.90 7.21
N GLU A 91 5.81 -7.64 7.25
CA GLU A 91 4.45 -7.09 7.20
C GLU A 91 4.27 -6.12 6.02
N LEU A 92 4.73 -6.56 4.84
CA LEU A 92 4.58 -5.87 3.56
C LEU A 92 3.64 -6.65 2.65
N ASP A 93 2.76 -5.93 1.96
CA ASP A 93 1.95 -6.46 0.88
C ASP A 93 2.76 -6.52 -0.43
N VAL A 94 2.44 -7.47 -1.33
CA VAL A 94 3.06 -7.57 -2.66
C VAL A 94 2.00 -7.38 -3.74
N VAL A 95 2.23 -6.45 -4.67
CA VAL A 95 1.38 -6.25 -5.86
C VAL A 95 2.15 -6.67 -7.11
N LEU A 96 1.55 -7.54 -7.91
CA LEU A 96 2.15 -8.02 -9.16
C LEU A 96 1.81 -7.10 -10.34
N SER A 97 2.80 -6.82 -11.20
CA SER A 97 2.58 -6.17 -12.50
C SER A 97 3.27 -6.97 -13.59
N PRO A 98 2.59 -7.33 -14.70
CA PRO A 98 3.28 -7.89 -15.85
C PRO A 98 4.13 -6.82 -16.56
N SER A 99 5.27 -7.23 -17.12
CA SER A 99 6.15 -6.38 -17.92
C SER A 99 5.76 -6.38 -19.40
N GLY A 100 5.92 -5.23 -20.07
CA GLY A 100 5.95 -5.12 -21.53
C GLY A 100 4.59 -5.03 -22.22
N GLY A 101 4.62 -4.60 -23.49
CA GLY A 101 3.44 -4.48 -24.35
C GLY A 101 2.41 -3.48 -23.83
N GLU A 102 1.12 -3.82 -23.96
CA GLU A 102 0.00 -2.99 -23.47
C GLU A 102 -0.05 -2.83 -21.94
N HIS A 103 0.78 -3.60 -21.21
CA HIS A 103 0.80 -3.64 -19.75
C HIS A 103 1.69 -2.57 -19.11
N ASP A 104 2.41 -1.77 -19.90
CA ASP A 104 3.19 -0.62 -19.39
C ASP A 104 2.33 0.32 -18.52
N ARG A 105 1.03 0.47 -18.86
CA ARG A 105 0.07 1.23 -18.05
C ARG A 105 -0.13 0.65 -16.64
N SER A 106 -0.01 -0.67 -16.46
CA SER A 106 -0.11 -1.30 -15.13
C SER A 106 1.08 -0.93 -14.26
N PHE A 107 2.29 -1.03 -14.83
CA PHE A 107 3.53 -0.61 -14.19
C PHE A 107 3.50 0.88 -13.82
N GLU A 108 3.09 1.75 -14.75
CA GLU A 108 2.97 3.18 -14.50
C GLU A 108 1.97 3.51 -13.40
N ARG A 109 0.80 2.86 -13.37
CA ARG A 109 -0.19 3.06 -12.28
C ARG A 109 0.33 2.60 -10.92
N MET A 110 1.13 1.53 -10.90
CA MET A 110 1.73 1.01 -9.68
C MET A 110 2.74 2.02 -9.10
N VAL A 111 3.66 2.50 -9.93
CA VAL A 111 4.72 3.44 -9.52
C VAL A 111 4.17 4.85 -9.31
N GLY A 112 3.49 5.41 -10.33
CA GLY A 112 3.01 6.79 -10.33
C GLY A 112 1.88 7.07 -9.35
N GLY A 113 1.10 6.05 -8.97
CA GLY A 113 0.01 6.18 -8.00
C GLY A 113 0.43 6.22 -6.54
N ARG A 114 1.74 6.20 -6.23
CA ARG A 114 2.27 5.93 -4.86
C ARG A 114 1.57 4.74 -4.21
N ARG A 115 1.34 3.67 -4.98
CA ARG A 115 0.70 2.43 -4.49
C ARG A 115 1.71 1.51 -3.82
N VAL A 116 2.98 1.68 -4.14
CA VAL A 116 4.09 0.88 -3.63
C VAL A 116 5.19 1.80 -3.11
N ASP A 117 5.89 1.37 -2.07
CA ASP A 117 7.05 2.04 -1.49
C ASP A 117 8.35 1.72 -2.24
N GLY A 118 8.35 0.66 -3.04
CA GLY A 118 9.47 0.21 -3.84
C GLY A 118 9.06 -0.87 -4.83
N VAL A 119 9.96 -1.21 -5.76
CA VAL A 119 9.71 -2.24 -6.77
C VAL A 119 10.87 -3.21 -6.92
N ILE A 120 10.54 -4.46 -7.22
CA ILE A 120 11.47 -5.52 -7.63
C ILE A 120 11.19 -5.82 -9.10
N LEU A 121 12.22 -5.73 -9.93
CA LEU A 121 12.12 -5.99 -11.37
C LEU A 121 12.67 -7.38 -11.69
N MET A 122 11.85 -8.24 -12.28
CA MET A 122 12.33 -9.49 -12.87
C MET A 122 12.81 -9.27 -14.31
N GLU A 123 13.78 -10.10 -14.72
CA GLU A 123 14.35 -10.10 -16.08
C GLU A 123 14.84 -8.72 -16.52
N VAL A 124 15.68 -8.10 -15.68
CA VAL A 124 16.26 -6.78 -15.97
C VAL A 124 17.19 -6.88 -17.18
N ARG A 125 17.06 -5.92 -18.09
CA ARG A 125 17.91 -5.83 -19.28
C ARG A 125 19.08 -4.88 -19.03
N LEU A 126 20.17 -5.04 -19.79
CA LEU A 126 21.31 -4.10 -19.79
C LEU A 126 20.87 -2.65 -20.03
N ARG A 127 19.87 -2.46 -20.89
CA ARG A 127 19.14 -1.20 -21.07
C ARG A 127 17.69 -1.45 -20.72
N ASP A 128 17.26 -0.97 -19.56
CA ASP A 128 15.91 -1.20 -19.05
C ASP A 128 15.18 0.11 -18.79
N ASP A 129 14.26 0.45 -19.69
CA ASP A 129 13.45 1.66 -19.56
C ASP A 129 12.60 1.67 -18.29
N ARG A 130 12.30 0.51 -17.70
CA ARG A 130 11.55 0.43 -16.43
C ARG A 130 12.34 1.09 -15.30
N ALA A 131 13.65 0.85 -15.24
CA ALA A 131 14.51 1.43 -14.22
C ALA A 131 14.60 2.96 -14.36
N ALA A 132 14.69 3.47 -15.59
CA ALA A 132 14.72 4.91 -15.86
C ALA A 132 13.42 5.65 -15.46
N ARG A 133 12.30 4.92 -15.34
CA ARG A 133 10.99 5.45 -14.91
C ARG A 133 10.81 5.47 -13.39
N LEU A 134 11.72 4.86 -12.62
CA LEU A 134 11.72 4.91 -11.15
C LEU A 134 12.50 6.16 -10.72
N ARG A 135 11.80 7.14 -10.13
CA ARG A 135 12.37 8.39 -9.62
C ARG A 135 12.14 8.51 -8.13
#